data_AF-A0A7K3ZTU7-F1
#
_entry.id   AF-A0A7K3ZTU7-F1
#
_cell.length_a   1.000
_cell.length_b   1.000
_cell.length_c   1.000
_cell.angle_alpha   90.00
_cell.angle_beta   90.00
_cell.angle_gamma   90.00
#
_symmetry.space_group_name_H-M   'P 1'
#
loop_
_entity.id
_entity.type
_entity.pdbx_description
1 polymer ?
#
loop_
_entity_poly.entity_id
_entity_poly.type
_entity_poly.pdbx_seq_one_letter_code
_entity_poly.pdbx_strand_id
1 'polypeptide(L)'
;MKKSLSIVLIAVLALGFGIAYAAPMLIVPNSQLYPQVIEGPKAKFSIEVVYAEFNQTTNANIYYDVVLNVTNTADTPTTLYDITFAAAQEVTVHDSILGGTIYDNGRAGAFKHFGGVVNGVYLDGDWVNTTWIPNFYDEINGTQTIVPYPLCLYRITQASLYSGISSGPLTPDNVAAYSADHSINGTIPELPANANDAGIWFEGVPIAEYYDSEGNPLVTMMYINGAWVDVTGKVTVDHTKPMITASNMLVNQVLSLGEQPYHNMNSTVGPVVALPTWGDWGVGGSYYWFPWDWASQPFNSTFAPHESRLIRLNNVQQPGSLAALESGSITLYASASNYIINRPINGTFLNTVSTTTQIKQLQLQQTSGGYLYNAILADNQVFQQGNSRLEVNVVPRTEP
;
A
#
# COMPACT_ATOMS: atom_id res chain seq x y z
N MET A 1 39.12 63.79 -5.34
CA MET A 1 39.19 62.50 -6.06
C MET A 1 39.63 61.31 -5.20
N LYS A 2 40.78 61.35 -4.50
CA LYS A 2 41.23 60.17 -3.72
C LYS A 2 40.28 59.76 -2.58
N LYS A 3 39.79 60.72 -1.79
CA LYS A 3 38.86 60.43 -0.67
C LYS A 3 37.49 59.91 -1.13
N SER A 4 36.98 60.43 -2.23
CA SER A 4 35.70 59.99 -2.82
C SER A 4 35.78 58.56 -3.37
N LEU A 5 36.92 58.17 -3.97
CA LEU A 5 37.13 56.79 -4.44
C LEU A 5 37.19 55.79 -3.28
N SER A 6 37.85 56.15 -2.17
CA SER A 6 37.92 55.29 -0.98
C SER A 6 36.55 55.03 -0.35
N ILE A 7 35.67 56.03 -0.32
CA ILE A 7 34.31 55.88 0.24
C ILE A 7 33.46 54.94 -0.63
N VAL A 8 33.54 55.08 -1.96
CA VAL A 8 32.83 54.19 -2.89
C VAL A 8 33.32 52.75 -2.76
N LEU A 9 34.64 52.54 -2.63
CA LEU A 9 35.22 51.21 -2.46
C LEU A 9 34.73 50.54 -1.16
N ILE A 10 34.68 51.29 -0.05
CA ILE A 10 34.17 50.80 1.23
C ILE A 10 32.68 50.44 1.14
N ALA A 11 31.88 51.26 0.45
CA ALA A 11 30.45 50.99 0.26
C ALA A 11 30.20 49.72 -0.58
N VAL A 12 30.96 49.53 -1.66
CA VAL A 12 30.87 48.33 -2.51
C VAL A 12 31.30 47.08 -1.73
N LEU A 13 32.36 47.17 -0.93
CA LEU A 13 32.79 46.06 -0.07
C LEU A 13 31.74 45.74 1.00
N ALA A 14 31.16 46.75 1.66
CA ALA A 14 30.11 46.55 2.65
C ALA A 14 28.85 45.92 2.04
N LEU A 15 28.46 46.33 0.82
CA LEU A 15 27.37 45.73 0.08
C LEU A 15 27.69 44.28 -0.32
N GLY A 16 28.91 44.01 -0.78
CA GLY A 16 29.39 42.66 -1.12
C GLY A 16 29.40 41.71 0.08
N PHE A 17 29.84 42.19 1.25
CA PHE A 17 29.74 41.44 2.50
C PHE A 17 28.29 41.23 2.92
N GLY A 18 27.42 42.24 2.78
CA GLY A 18 26.00 42.12 3.07
C GLY A 18 25.32 41.07 2.20
N ILE A 19 25.59 41.06 0.88
CA ILE A 19 25.08 40.06 -0.05
C ILE A 19 25.67 38.68 0.26
N ALA A 20 26.98 38.57 0.52
CA ALA A 20 27.60 37.29 0.85
C ALA A 20 27.10 36.68 2.17
N TYR A 21 26.67 37.51 3.12
CA TYR A 21 26.11 37.06 4.40
C TYR A 21 24.61 36.78 4.32
N ALA A 22 23.88 37.55 3.50
CA ALA A 22 22.44 37.37 3.29
C ALA A 22 22.11 36.28 2.25
N ALA A 23 22.98 36.04 1.27
CA ALA A 23 22.76 35.04 0.23
C ALA A 23 22.60 33.62 0.80
N PRO A 24 23.37 33.16 1.81
CA PRO A 24 23.06 31.90 2.49
C PRO A 24 21.67 31.90 3.13
N MET A 25 21.19 33.02 3.68
CA MET A 25 19.84 33.11 4.25
C MET A 25 18.73 33.20 3.20
N LEU A 26 19.03 33.62 1.97
CA LEU A 26 18.11 33.63 0.83
C LEU A 26 18.13 32.32 0.03
N ILE A 27 19.22 31.55 0.13
CA ILE A 27 19.43 30.27 -0.57
C ILE A 27 19.12 29.08 0.34
N VAL A 28 19.08 29.25 1.67
CA VAL A 28 18.41 28.28 2.54
C VAL A 28 16.94 28.35 2.12
N PRO A 29 16.42 27.34 1.38
CA PRO A 29 14.98 27.24 1.18
C PRO A 29 14.39 27.29 2.58
N ASN A 30 13.26 27.96 2.78
CA ASN A 30 12.59 28.02 4.07
C ASN A 30 12.44 26.59 4.62
N SER A 31 13.46 26.11 5.34
CA SER A 31 13.68 24.72 5.68
C SER A 31 13.00 24.51 7.00
N GLN A 32 11.75 24.98 7.07
CA GLN A 32 10.82 24.46 8.01
C GLN A 32 10.76 22.99 7.63
N LEU A 33 11.49 22.17 8.39
CA LEU A 33 11.47 20.72 8.28
C LEU A 33 10.04 20.34 8.62
N TYR A 34 9.20 20.32 7.59
CA TYR A 34 7.89 19.74 7.69
C TYR A 34 8.12 18.28 8.09
N PRO A 35 7.26 17.71 8.94
CA PRO A 35 7.32 16.28 9.19
C PRO A 35 7.31 15.56 7.86
N GLN A 36 8.34 14.76 7.60
CA GLN A 36 8.46 13.94 6.40
C GLN A 36 8.45 12.48 6.80
N VAL A 37 7.97 11.61 5.90
CA VAL A 37 8.23 10.19 6.00
C VAL A 37 9.60 9.94 5.41
N ILE A 38 10.59 9.60 6.23
CA ILE A 38 11.93 9.33 5.72
C ILE A 38 11.90 7.93 5.08
N GLU A 39 12.11 7.88 3.77
CA GLU A 39 12.31 6.62 3.07
C GLU A 39 13.61 5.95 3.54
N GLY A 40 13.49 4.70 3.98
CA GLY A 40 14.61 3.86 4.34
C GLY A 40 15.03 2.92 3.21
N PRO A 41 16.05 2.08 3.43
CA PRO A 41 16.35 1.00 2.50
C PRO A 41 15.13 0.08 2.40
N LYS A 42 14.72 -0.22 1.16
CA LYS A 42 13.65 -1.18 0.88
C LYS A 42 14.25 -2.53 0.57
N ALA A 43 13.73 -3.57 1.20
CA ALA A 43 14.06 -4.92 0.81
C ALA A 43 13.21 -5.35 -0.38
N LYS A 44 13.71 -6.34 -1.09
CA LYS A 44 13.03 -6.91 -2.24
C LYS A 44 12.88 -8.40 -1.99
N PHE A 45 11.64 -8.87 -2.08
CA PHE A 45 11.37 -10.29 -2.19
C PHE A 45 11.22 -10.67 -3.66
N SER A 46 11.37 -11.94 -3.98
CA SER A 46 10.73 -12.54 -5.15
C SER A 46 9.68 -13.53 -4.67
N ILE A 47 8.59 -13.63 -5.41
CA ILE A 47 7.50 -14.58 -5.15
C ILE A 47 7.22 -15.35 -6.44
N GLU A 48 7.17 -16.67 -6.35
CA GLU A 48 6.85 -17.53 -7.47
C GLU A 48 5.84 -18.61 -7.08
N VAL A 49 4.77 -18.76 -7.86
CA VAL A 49 3.91 -19.94 -7.79
C VAL A 49 4.62 -21.13 -8.44
N VAL A 50 4.93 -22.15 -7.62
CA VAL A 50 5.64 -23.38 -8.04
C VAL A 50 4.75 -24.62 -8.04
N TYR A 51 3.60 -24.54 -7.37
CA TYR A 51 2.57 -25.58 -7.35
C TYR A 51 1.20 -24.94 -7.16
N ALA A 52 0.19 -25.44 -7.86
CA ALA A 52 -1.21 -25.09 -7.63
C ALA A 52 -2.11 -26.27 -7.98
N GLU A 53 -2.97 -26.65 -7.05
CA GLU A 53 -3.97 -27.70 -7.23
C GLU A 53 -5.35 -27.14 -6.87
N PHE A 54 -6.34 -27.43 -7.70
CA PHE A 54 -7.72 -27.02 -7.51
C PHE A 54 -8.65 -28.21 -7.71
N ASN A 55 -9.35 -28.61 -6.65
CA ASN A 55 -10.26 -29.76 -6.66
C ASN A 55 -11.66 -29.31 -6.28
N GLN A 56 -12.65 -29.71 -7.09
CA GLN A 56 -14.04 -29.47 -6.76
C GLN A 56 -14.49 -30.46 -5.68
N THR A 57 -15.07 -29.93 -4.61
CA THR A 57 -15.66 -30.72 -3.52
C THR A 57 -17.10 -31.11 -3.86
N THR A 58 -17.67 -32.05 -3.11
CA THR A 58 -19.06 -32.52 -3.30
C THR A 58 -20.12 -31.44 -3.13
N ASN A 59 -19.80 -30.32 -2.49
CA ASN A 59 -20.72 -29.20 -2.25
C ASN A 59 -20.51 -28.02 -3.22
N ALA A 60 -19.86 -28.26 -4.37
CA ALA A 60 -19.46 -27.22 -5.33
C ALA A 60 -18.50 -26.16 -4.76
N ASN A 61 -17.91 -26.37 -3.57
CA ASN A 61 -16.76 -25.58 -3.12
C ASN A 61 -15.49 -26.02 -3.85
N ILE A 62 -14.48 -25.16 -3.91
CA ILE A 62 -13.14 -25.47 -4.39
C ILE A 62 -12.21 -25.65 -3.20
N TYR A 63 -11.62 -26.84 -3.08
CA TYR A 63 -10.39 -27.01 -2.32
C TYR A 63 -9.24 -26.53 -3.19
N TYR A 64 -8.41 -25.65 -2.67
CA TYR A 64 -7.17 -25.27 -3.33
C TYR A 64 -5.96 -25.58 -2.45
N ASP A 65 -4.85 -25.88 -3.11
CA ASP A 65 -3.56 -26.08 -2.49
C ASP A 65 -2.46 -25.47 -3.37
N VAL A 66 -1.90 -24.37 -2.90
CA VAL A 66 -0.94 -23.56 -3.64
C VAL A 66 0.35 -23.47 -2.85
N VAL A 67 1.48 -23.66 -3.51
CA VAL A 67 2.80 -23.45 -2.90
C VAL A 67 3.53 -22.35 -3.63
N LEU A 68 3.97 -21.37 -2.84
CA LEU A 68 4.74 -20.21 -3.25
C LEU A 68 6.19 -20.39 -2.83
N ASN A 69 7.13 -20.22 -3.74
CA ASN A 69 8.52 -19.99 -3.39
C ASN A 69 8.72 -18.50 -3.12
N VAL A 70 9.03 -18.16 -1.87
CA VAL A 70 9.24 -16.78 -1.42
C VAL A 70 10.71 -16.64 -1.03
N THR A 71 11.41 -15.72 -1.70
CA THR A 71 12.84 -15.50 -1.52
C THR A 71 13.10 -14.08 -1.10
N ASN A 72 13.83 -13.87 -0.01
CA ASN A 72 14.39 -12.56 0.30
C ASN A 72 15.60 -12.32 -0.62
N THR A 73 15.49 -11.42 -1.57
CA THR A 73 16.59 -11.10 -2.51
C THR A 73 17.52 -9.99 -2.01
N ALA A 74 17.25 -9.45 -0.82
CA ALA A 74 18.07 -8.40 -0.21
C ALA A 74 19.24 -8.97 0.58
N ASP A 75 20.29 -8.15 0.75
CA ASP A 75 21.45 -8.46 1.59
C ASP A 75 21.20 -8.25 3.09
N THR A 76 19.94 -8.00 3.49
CA THR A 76 19.56 -7.73 4.88
C THR A 76 18.39 -8.62 5.30
N PRO A 77 18.33 -9.01 6.59
CA PRO A 77 17.17 -9.70 7.12
C PRO A 77 15.90 -8.88 6.91
N THR A 78 14.85 -9.51 6.41
CA THR A 78 13.60 -8.82 6.07
C THR A 78 12.40 -9.59 6.59
N THR A 79 11.44 -8.89 7.16
CA THR A 79 10.21 -9.47 7.66
C THR A 79 9.10 -9.39 6.62
N LEU A 80 8.52 -10.53 6.30
CA LEU A 80 7.32 -10.66 5.48
C LEU A 80 6.09 -10.44 6.37
N TYR A 81 5.22 -9.49 6.06
CA TYR A 81 4.04 -9.22 6.90
C TYR A 81 2.73 -9.64 6.24
N ASP A 82 2.62 -9.56 4.92
CA ASP A 82 1.43 -10.02 4.19
C ASP A 82 1.83 -10.82 2.94
N ILE A 83 1.07 -11.88 2.65
CA ILE A 83 1.04 -12.56 1.36
C ILE A 83 -0.38 -12.45 0.81
N THR A 84 -0.50 -12.07 -0.46
CA THR A 84 -1.78 -12.16 -1.16
C THR A 84 -1.68 -13.16 -2.29
N PHE A 85 -2.74 -13.93 -2.50
CA PHE A 85 -2.86 -14.86 -3.61
C PHE A 85 -4.27 -14.79 -4.20
N ALA A 86 -4.36 -14.67 -5.52
CA ALA A 86 -5.60 -14.78 -6.24
C ALA A 86 -5.43 -15.69 -7.47
N ALA A 87 -6.49 -16.42 -7.77
CA ALA A 87 -6.59 -17.25 -8.95
C ALA A 87 -7.89 -16.88 -9.66
N ALA A 88 -7.80 -16.45 -10.92
CA ALA A 88 -8.91 -15.92 -11.68
C ALA A 88 -8.79 -16.30 -13.15
N GLN A 89 -9.90 -16.24 -13.90
CA GLN A 89 -9.84 -16.44 -15.34
C GLN A 89 -8.99 -15.36 -16.00
N GLU A 90 -9.27 -14.11 -15.64
CA GLU A 90 -8.57 -12.94 -16.17
C GLU A 90 -8.03 -12.10 -15.00
N VAL A 91 -6.77 -11.68 -15.14
CA VAL A 91 -6.13 -10.68 -14.28
C VAL A 91 -5.57 -9.60 -15.18
N THR A 92 -6.00 -8.35 -14.97
CA THR A 92 -5.55 -7.20 -15.75
C THR A 92 -4.78 -6.23 -14.87
N VAL A 93 -3.72 -5.65 -15.44
CA VAL A 93 -2.88 -4.64 -14.79
C VAL A 93 -3.25 -3.27 -15.34
N HIS A 94 -3.47 -2.33 -14.44
CA HIS A 94 -3.76 -0.93 -14.71
C HIS A 94 -2.68 -0.05 -14.08
N ASP A 95 -2.48 1.13 -14.64
CA ASP A 95 -1.67 2.16 -14.00
C ASP A 95 -2.48 2.86 -12.90
N SER A 96 -1.85 3.11 -11.76
CA SER A 96 -2.45 3.79 -10.61
C SER A 96 -1.39 4.62 -9.89
N ILE A 97 -1.77 5.76 -9.32
CA ILE A 97 -0.87 6.57 -8.49
C ILE A 97 -0.47 5.79 -7.23
N LEU A 98 -1.45 5.12 -6.62
CA LEU A 98 -1.26 4.46 -5.33
C LEU A 98 -0.90 2.98 -5.45
N GLY A 99 -1.24 2.35 -6.58
CA GLY A 99 -1.24 0.90 -6.76
C GLY A 99 -2.43 0.27 -6.04
N GLY A 100 -2.57 -1.06 -6.16
CA GLY A 100 -3.57 -1.78 -5.39
C GLY A 100 -4.07 -3.07 -6.02
N THR A 101 -5.13 -3.63 -5.46
CA THR A 101 -5.81 -4.78 -6.05
C THR A 101 -7.33 -4.69 -5.84
N ILE A 102 -8.05 -4.82 -6.95
CA ILE A 102 -9.50 -4.88 -7.06
C ILE A 102 -9.89 -6.31 -7.40
N TYR A 103 -10.68 -6.90 -6.51
CA TYR A 103 -11.25 -8.23 -6.70
C TYR A 103 -12.72 -8.07 -7.05
N ASP A 104 -13.11 -8.45 -8.27
CA ASP A 104 -14.51 -8.61 -8.61
C ASP A 104 -15.04 -9.86 -7.89
N ASN A 105 -15.85 -9.63 -6.87
CA ASN A 105 -16.51 -10.69 -6.11
C ASN A 105 -17.95 -10.93 -6.59
N GLY A 106 -18.31 -10.44 -7.78
CA GLY A 106 -19.65 -10.56 -8.35
C GLY A 106 -20.72 -9.75 -7.60
N ARG A 107 -20.33 -8.91 -6.63
CA ARG A 107 -21.25 -7.97 -5.97
C ARG A 107 -21.31 -6.67 -6.76
N ALA A 108 -22.32 -6.57 -7.62
CA ALA A 108 -22.66 -5.33 -8.29
C ALA A 108 -22.84 -4.18 -7.27
N GLY A 109 -22.21 -3.03 -7.54
CA GLY A 109 -22.50 -1.76 -6.86
C GLY A 109 -21.53 -1.29 -5.76
N ALA A 110 -20.42 -1.98 -5.50
CA ALA A 110 -19.41 -1.51 -4.55
C ALA A 110 -18.20 -0.90 -5.26
N PHE A 111 -18.14 0.44 -5.33
CA PHE A 111 -16.94 1.16 -5.78
C PHE A 111 -15.72 0.75 -4.97
N LYS A 112 -14.57 0.70 -5.63
CA LYS A 112 -13.29 0.43 -4.98
C LYS A 112 -12.50 1.71 -4.88
N HIS A 113 -11.75 1.85 -3.80
CA HIS A 113 -10.88 3.00 -3.62
C HIS A 113 -9.55 2.59 -3.02
N PHE A 114 -8.52 3.37 -3.32
CA PHE A 114 -7.24 3.36 -2.63
C PHE A 114 -6.97 4.76 -2.12
N GLY A 115 -6.48 4.87 -0.89
CA GLY A 115 -6.10 6.14 -0.27
C GLY A 115 -4.70 6.03 0.30
N GLY A 116 -3.89 7.06 0.06
CA GLY A 116 -2.49 7.05 0.49
C GLY A 116 -1.86 8.43 0.42
N VAL A 117 -0.58 8.48 0.77
CA VAL A 117 0.24 9.69 0.66
C VAL A 117 1.37 9.40 -0.32
N VAL A 118 1.54 10.29 -1.31
CA VAL A 118 2.68 10.26 -2.24
C VAL A 118 3.65 11.39 -1.93
N ASN A 119 4.90 11.26 -2.36
CA ASN A 119 5.93 12.29 -2.10
C ASN A 119 5.58 13.63 -2.75
N GLY A 120 4.87 13.61 -3.87
CA GLY A 120 4.37 14.78 -4.56
C GLY A 120 3.69 14.38 -5.87
N VAL A 121 3.08 15.37 -6.50
CA VAL A 121 2.35 15.24 -7.76
C VAL A 121 2.65 16.45 -8.64
N TYR A 122 2.54 16.29 -9.95
CA TYR A 122 2.36 17.44 -10.84
C TYR A 122 0.87 17.71 -10.95
N LEU A 123 0.43 18.85 -10.44
CA LEU A 123 -0.94 19.35 -10.54
C LEU A 123 -0.97 20.43 -11.62
N ASP A 124 -1.65 20.17 -12.73
CA ASP A 124 -1.68 21.06 -13.90
C ASP A 124 -0.26 21.43 -14.42
N GLY A 125 0.70 20.51 -14.24
CA GLY A 125 2.11 20.66 -14.65
C GLY A 125 3.04 21.26 -13.58
N ASP A 126 2.50 21.76 -12.48
CA ASP A 126 3.30 22.31 -11.38
C ASP A 126 3.55 21.25 -10.30
N TRP A 127 4.79 21.13 -9.85
CA TRP A 127 5.16 20.19 -8.80
C TRP A 127 4.64 20.65 -7.43
N VAL A 128 3.81 19.82 -6.80
CA VAL A 128 3.25 20.00 -5.47
C VAL A 128 3.69 18.84 -4.59
N ASN A 129 4.45 19.12 -3.54
CA ASN A 129 4.93 18.13 -2.58
C ASN A 129 4.69 18.53 -1.12
N THR A 130 3.88 19.55 -0.89
CA THR A 130 3.50 19.97 0.47
C THR A 130 1.99 20.11 0.58
N THR A 131 1.46 19.70 1.72
CA THR A 131 0.03 19.77 2.01
C THR A 131 -0.17 20.43 3.36
N TRP A 132 -1.08 21.41 3.43
CA TRP A 132 -1.56 21.94 4.69
C TRP A 132 -2.70 21.07 5.24
N ILE A 133 -2.57 20.66 6.50
CA ILE A 133 -3.52 19.80 7.21
C ILE A 133 -4.04 20.57 8.42
N PRO A 134 -5.36 20.75 8.58
CA PRO A 134 -5.94 21.43 9.75
C PRO A 134 -5.74 20.61 11.02
N ASN A 135 -5.74 21.28 12.18
CA ASN A 135 -5.80 20.63 13.47
C ASN A 135 -7.14 19.90 13.61
N PHE A 136 -7.09 18.62 13.93
CA PHE A 136 -8.27 17.84 14.33
C PHE A 136 -8.32 17.73 15.86
N TYR A 137 -9.53 17.67 16.41
CA TYR A 137 -9.75 17.58 17.85
C TYR A 137 -10.68 16.41 18.16
N ASP A 138 -10.28 15.57 19.11
CA ASP A 138 -11.14 14.56 19.70
C ASP A 138 -11.65 15.05 21.06
N GLU A 139 -12.89 14.71 21.40
CA GLU A 139 -13.42 14.93 22.74
C GLU A 139 -13.16 13.69 23.60
N ILE A 140 -12.25 13.82 24.57
CA ILE A 140 -11.91 12.76 25.52
C ILE A 140 -12.29 13.27 26.91
N ASN A 141 -13.29 12.66 27.54
CA ASN A 141 -13.80 13.04 28.86
C ASN A 141 -14.16 14.54 28.97
N GLY A 142 -14.80 15.11 27.94
CA GLY A 142 -15.21 16.52 27.92
C GLY A 142 -14.07 17.52 27.66
N THR A 143 -12.86 17.04 27.33
CA THR A 143 -11.72 17.89 26.96
C THR A 143 -11.39 17.69 25.48
N GLN A 144 -11.32 18.79 24.73
CA GLN A 144 -10.82 18.77 23.36
C GLN A 144 -9.31 18.54 23.38
N THR A 145 -8.88 17.43 22.78
CA THR A 145 -7.48 17.05 22.65
C THR A 145 -7.12 17.07 21.19
N ILE A 146 -6.02 17.75 20.83
CA ILE A 146 -5.50 17.74 19.47
C ILE A 146 -5.16 16.30 19.10
N VAL A 147 -5.71 15.85 17.97
CA VAL A 147 -5.41 14.56 17.38
C VAL A 147 -3.96 14.60 16.88
N PRO A 148 -3.11 13.63 17.26
CA PRO A 148 -1.76 13.56 16.73
C PRO A 148 -1.77 13.47 15.20
N TYR A 149 -0.90 14.23 14.53
CA TYR A 149 -0.83 14.26 13.06
C TYR A 149 -0.76 12.91 12.35
N PRO A 150 -0.04 11.88 12.85
CA PRO A 150 -0.10 10.54 12.27
C PRO A 150 -1.53 9.99 12.19
N LEU A 151 -2.35 10.27 13.20
CA LEU A 151 -3.75 9.87 13.26
C LEU A 151 -4.65 10.75 12.37
N CYS A 152 -4.32 12.03 12.20
CA CYS A 152 -5.00 12.90 11.22
C CYS A 152 -4.80 12.38 9.79
N LEU A 153 -3.56 12.06 9.41
CA LEU A 153 -3.24 11.51 8.09
C LEU A 153 -3.91 10.15 7.86
N TYR A 154 -3.87 9.27 8.86
CA TYR A 154 -4.60 8.00 8.83
C TYR A 154 -6.09 8.22 8.56
N ARG A 155 -6.72 9.16 9.27
CA ARG A 155 -8.14 9.49 9.09
C ARG A 155 -8.44 10.08 7.71
N ILE A 156 -7.52 10.86 7.15
CA ILE A 156 -7.63 11.42 5.80
C ILE A 156 -7.55 10.31 4.76
N THR A 157 -6.55 9.42 4.85
CA THR A 157 -6.30 8.38 3.82
C THR A 157 -7.20 7.15 3.93
N GLN A 158 -7.77 6.86 5.09
CA GLN A 158 -8.79 5.80 5.23
C GLN A 158 -10.16 6.31 4.77
N ALA A 159 -10.42 6.18 3.47
CA ALA A 159 -11.70 6.50 2.88
C ALA A 159 -12.83 5.58 3.40
N SER A 160 -13.43 5.98 4.51
CA SER A 160 -14.78 5.63 5.00
C SER A 160 -15.20 4.15 5.05
N LEU A 161 -15.25 3.59 6.27
CA LEU A 161 -16.29 2.63 6.65
C LEU A 161 -17.24 3.16 7.74
N TYR A 162 -16.99 4.37 8.27
CA TYR A 162 -17.82 4.94 9.34
C TYR A 162 -18.15 6.41 9.08
N SER A 163 -19.42 6.75 9.22
CA SER A 163 -19.91 8.12 9.31
C SER A 163 -19.41 8.75 10.61
N GLY A 164 -18.29 9.49 10.55
CA GLY A 164 -17.76 10.24 11.68
C GLY A 164 -16.61 11.17 11.30
N ILE A 165 -16.74 12.44 11.73
CA ILE A 165 -15.80 13.59 11.93
C ILE A 165 -14.74 13.92 10.85
N SER A 166 -14.29 12.97 10.04
CA SER A 166 -13.47 13.17 8.85
C SER A 166 -14.07 12.32 7.74
N SER A 167 -15.11 12.83 7.08
CA SER A 167 -15.66 12.16 5.90
C SER A 167 -14.53 11.91 4.91
N GLY A 168 -14.28 10.63 4.59
CA GLY A 168 -13.46 10.26 3.44
C GLY A 168 -13.95 10.99 2.18
N PRO A 169 -13.14 11.04 1.12
CA PRO A 169 -13.33 11.97 0.01
C PRO A 169 -14.75 11.96 -0.54
N LEU A 170 -15.40 10.79 -0.62
CA LEU A 170 -16.71 10.58 -1.24
C LEU A 170 -17.49 9.45 -0.55
N THR A 171 -18.81 9.62 -0.33
CA THR A 171 -19.72 8.50 0.01
C THR A 171 -20.06 7.66 -1.24
N PRO A 172 -20.56 6.42 -1.13
CA PRO A 172 -21.01 5.65 -2.30
C PRO A 172 -22.04 6.39 -3.18
N ASP A 173 -22.95 7.16 -2.58
CA ASP A 173 -23.95 7.96 -3.31
C ASP A 173 -23.30 9.12 -4.07
N ASN A 174 -22.25 9.70 -3.48
CA ASN A 174 -21.43 10.70 -4.15
C ASN A 174 -20.75 10.07 -5.38
N VAL A 175 -20.14 8.88 -5.26
CA VAL A 175 -19.48 8.16 -6.38
C VAL A 175 -20.44 7.80 -7.52
N ALA A 176 -21.65 7.35 -7.21
CA ALA A 176 -22.67 7.11 -8.22
C ALA A 176 -23.10 8.38 -8.97
N ALA A 177 -23.14 9.53 -8.28
CA ALA A 177 -23.45 10.82 -8.89
C ALA A 177 -22.28 11.43 -9.70
N TYR A 178 -21.02 11.01 -9.47
CA TYR A 178 -19.83 11.61 -10.11
C TYR A 178 -19.58 11.23 -11.55
N SER A 179 -20.11 10.09 -12.02
CA SER A 179 -19.82 9.53 -13.34
C SER A 179 -20.35 10.31 -14.55
N ALA A 180 -21.05 11.44 -14.33
CA ALA A 180 -21.67 12.20 -15.41
C ALA A 180 -20.96 13.53 -15.78
N ASP A 181 -20.46 14.31 -14.80
CA ASP A 181 -20.10 15.73 -15.04
C ASP A 181 -18.76 16.21 -14.43
N HIS A 182 -18.02 15.40 -13.64
CA HIS A 182 -16.74 15.80 -12.97
C HIS A 182 -16.77 17.19 -12.29
N SER A 183 -17.92 17.60 -11.75
CA SER A 183 -18.19 19.01 -11.44
C SER A 183 -18.11 19.39 -9.96
N ILE A 184 -17.57 18.54 -9.07
CA ILE A 184 -17.38 18.96 -7.67
C ILE A 184 -16.03 19.65 -7.51
N ASN A 185 -16.09 20.93 -7.14
CA ASN A 185 -14.99 21.70 -6.57
C ASN A 185 -13.63 21.51 -7.27
N GLY A 186 -13.58 21.46 -8.61
CA GLY A 186 -12.32 21.46 -9.35
C GLY A 186 -11.49 22.75 -9.16
N THR A 187 -11.97 23.67 -8.32
CA THR A 187 -11.26 24.85 -7.83
C THR A 187 -10.62 24.51 -6.50
N ILE A 188 -9.29 24.57 -6.46
CA ILE A 188 -8.51 24.44 -5.23
C ILE A 188 -8.94 25.56 -4.26
N PRO A 189 -9.38 25.25 -3.03
CA PRO A 189 -9.76 26.28 -2.08
C PRO A 189 -8.56 27.13 -1.68
N GLU A 190 -8.79 28.41 -1.39
CA GLU A 190 -7.74 29.26 -0.83
C GLU A 190 -7.28 28.73 0.53
N LEU A 191 -5.98 28.83 0.80
CA LEU A 191 -5.42 28.51 2.10
C LEU A 191 -5.99 29.47 3.16
N PRO A 192 -6.47 28.99 4.32
CA PRO A 192 -6.96 29.87 5.38
C PRO A 192 -5.90 30.89 5.82
N ALA A 193 -6.33 32.14 6.05
CA ALA A 193 -5.42 33.22 6.43
C ALA A 193 -4.65 32.94 7.75
N ASN A 194 -5.19 32.07 8.61
CA ASN A 194 -4.61 31.63 9.88
C ASN A 194 -4.05 30.18 9.82
N ALA A 195 -3.66 29.70 8.64
CA ALA A 195 -3.17 28.33 8.44
C ALA A 195 -2.06 27.91 9.42
N ASN A 196 -1.14 28.82 9.75
CA ASN A 196 -0.05 28.54 10.68
C ASN A 196 -0.49 28.37 12.14
N ASP A 197 -1.65 28.89 12.52
CA ASP A 197 -2.21 28.78 13.87
C ASP A 197 -3.20 27.60 14.00
N ALA A 198 -3.81 27.20 12.86
CA ALA A 198 -4.91 26.25 12.82
C ALA A 198 -4.57 24.91 12.17
N GLY A 199 -3.31 24.67 11.81
CA GLY A 199 -2.87 23.43 11.17
C GLY A 199 -1.35 23.31 11.07
N ILE A 200 -0.90 22.34 10.28
CA ILE A 200 0.52 22.12 9.98
C ILE A 200 0.71 21.96 8.48
N TRP A 201 1.90 22.31 8.02
CA TRP A 201 2.40 21.91 6.73
C TRP A 201 3.14 20.57 6.84
N PHE A 202 2.90 19.71 5.87
CA PHE A 202 3.44 18.36 5.78
C PHE A 202 4.06 18.15 4.40
N GLU A 203 5.18 17.41 4.34
CA GLU A 203 5.82 17.03 3.07
C GLU A 203 5.20 15.73 2.55
N GLY A 204 4.48 15.84 1.43
CA GLY A 204 3.71 14.78 0.79
C GLY A 204 2.29 15.26 0.44
N VAL A 205 1.62 14.49 -0.40
CA VAL A 205 0.28 14.77 -0.93
C VAL A 205 -0.63 13.59 -0.67
N PRO A 206 -1.69 13.75 0.16
CA PRO A 206 -2.73 12.73 0.28
C PRO A 206 -3.56 12.66 -1.01
N ILE A 207 -3.64 11.46 -1.58
CA ILE A 207 -4.38 11.14 -2.79
C ILE A 207 -5.37 10.01 -2.47
N ALA A 208 -6.52 10.03 -3.14
CA ALA A 208 -7.42 8.90 -3.21
C ALA A 208 -7.83 8.64 -4.66
N GLU A 209 -7.80 7.39 -5.08
CA GLU A 209 -8.24 6.96 -6.41
C GLU A 209 -9.46 6.05 -6.26
N TYR A 210 -10.47 6.28 -7.09
CA TYR A 210 -11.72 5.54 -7.10
C TYR A 210 -11.91 4.85 -8.44
N TYR A 211 -12.46 3.64 -8.40
CA TYR A 211 -12.62 2.79 -9.57
C TYR A 211 -14.00 2.13 -9.57
N ASP A 212 -14.48 1.79 -10.76
CA ASP A 212 -15.68 0.95 -10.90
C ASP A 212 -15.39 -0.53 -10.58
N SER A 213 -16.38 -1.40 -10.76
CA SER A 213 -16.26 -2.84 -10.51
C SER A 213 -15.25 -3.52 -11.44
N GLU A 214 -15.08 -2.99 -12.63
CA GLU A 214 -14.18 -3.45 -13.68
C GLU A 214 -12.75 -2.89 -13.50
N GLY A 215 -12.59 -1.96 -12.56
CA GLY A 215 -11.35 -1.27 -12.25
C GLY A 215 -10.97 -0.17 -13.23
N ASN A 216 -11.93 0.36 -13.98
CA ASN A 216 -11.71 1.61 -14.72
C ASN A 216 -11.64 2.78 -13.72
N PRO A 217 -10.69 3.72 -13.90
CA PRO A 217 -10.59 4.88 -13.04
C PRO A 217 -11.83 5.77 -13.20
N LEU A 218 -12.44 6.13 -12.07
CA LEU A 218 -13.61 7.01 -12.01
C LEU A 218 -13.21 8.43 -11.61
N VAL A 219 -12.49 8.56 -10.50
CA VAL A 219 -12.10 9.87 -9.96
C VAL A 219 -10.81 9.78 -9.17
N THR A 220 -9.95 10.78 -9.33
CA THR A 220 -8.76 11.01 -8.52
C THR A 220 -9.01 12.25 -7.65
N MET A 221 -8.92 12.06 -6.34
CA MET A 221 -9.09 13.12 -5.35
C MET A 221 -7.73 13.46 -4.73
N MET A 222 -7.49 14.74 -4.47
CA MET A 222 -6.33 15.24 -3.75
C MET A 222 -6.78 16.03 -2.53
N TYR A 223 -6.17 15.77 -1.38
CA TYR A 223 -6.39 16.59 -0.19
C TYR A 223 -5.49 17.82 -0.25
N ILE A 224 -6.07 18.99 -0.41
CA ILE A 224 -5.34 20.26 -0.53
C ILE A 224 -6.07 21.37 0.21
N ASN A 225 -5.32 22.19 0.95
CA ASN A 225 -5.82 23.32 1.73
C ASN A 225 -7.02 22.97 2.64
N GLY A 226 -6.99 21.78 3.24
CA GLY A 226 -7.99 21.33 4.22
C GLY A 226 -9.22 20.63 3.63
N ALA A 227 -9.29 20.43 2.31
CA ALA A 227 -10.42 19.77 1.66
C ALA A 227 -9.97 18.74 0.60
N TRP A 228 -10.82 17.75 0.34
CA TRP A 228 -10.68 16.85 -0.81
C TRP A 228 -11.21 17.53 -2.07
N VAL A 229 -10.39 17.56 -3.12
CA VAL A 229 -10.67 18.20 -4.42
C VAL A 229 -10.55 17.17 -5.53
N ASP A 230 -11.49 17.17 -6.48
CA ASP A 230 -11.39 16.36 -7.70
C ASP A 230 -10.29 16.93 -8.60
N VAL A 231 -9.29 16.11 -8.87
CA VAL A 231 -8.12 16.42 -9.69
C VAL A 231 -7.97 15.43 -10.86
N THR A 232 -9.05 14.75 -11.22
CA THR A 232 -9.06 13.76 -12.31
C THR A 232 -8.54 14.39 -13.61
N GLY A 233 -7.55 13.76 -14.22
CA GLY A 233 -6.89 14.25 -15.44
C GLY A 233 -5.98 15.47 -15.26
N LYS A 234 -5.88 16.05 -14.06
CA LYS A 234 -5.00 17.17 -13.73
C LYS A 234 -3.71 16.75 -13.02
N VAL A 235 -3.74 15.59 -12.37
CA VAL A 235 -2.62 15.05 -11.61
C VAL A 235 -1.87 13.98 -12.38
N THR A 236 -0.54 14.10 -12.37
CA THR A 236 0.38 13.04 -12.77
C THR A 236 1.46 12.84 -11.72
N VAL A 237 2.05 11.66 -11.66
CA VAL A 237 3.19 11.33 -10.79
C VAL A 237 4.37 10.86 -11.63
N ASP A 238 5.59 11.01 -11.10
CA ASP A 238 6.81 10.53 -11.79
C ASP A 238 6.77 9.01 -12.02
N HIS A 239 6.09 8.27 -11.15
CA HIS A 239 5.99 6.82 -11.22
C HIS A 239 4.59 6.36 -10.80
N THR A 240 3.91 5.65 -11.69
CA THR A 240 2.72 4.87 -11.35
C THR A 240 3.13 3.54 -10.73
N LYS A 241 2.21 2.96 -9.98
CA LYS A 241 2.28 1.62 -9.43
C LYS A 241 1.21 0.76 -10.13
N PRO A 242 1.45 -0.56 -10.27
CA PRO A 242 0.45 -1.45 -10.83
C PRO A 242 -0.76 -1.57 -9.90
N MET A 243 -1.95 -1.38 -10.45
CA MET A 243 -3.21 -1.82 -9.86
C MET A 243 -3.69 -3.07 -10.58
N ILE A 244 -4.10 -4.08 -9.81
CA ILE A 244 -4.55 -5.35 -10.37
C ILE A 244 -6.07 -5.42 -10.30
N THR A 245 -6.70 -5.91 -11.36
CA THR A 245 -8.11 -6.31 -11.38
C THR A 245 -8.19 -7.79 -11.70
N ALA A 246 -9.11 -8.51 -11.06
CA ALA A 246 -9.35 -9.92 -11.33
C ALA A 246 -10.84 -10.18 -11.52
N SER A 247 -11.21 -10.84 -12.63
CA SER A 247 -12.59 -11.20 -12.97
C SER A 247 -12.77 -12.72 -13.01
N ASN A 248 -14.00 -13.18 -12.75
CA ASN A 248 -14.31 -14.61 -12.65
C ASN A 248 -13.36 -15.34 -11.67
N MET A 249 -13.19 -14.76 -10.48
CA MET A 249 -12.30 -15.29 -9.47
C MET A 249 -12.69 -16.69 -9.00
N LEU A 250 -11.67 -17.54 -8.92
CA LEU A 250 -11.75 -18.87 -8.33
C LEU A 250 -11.39 -18.82 -6.84
N VAL A 251 -10.26 -18.18 -6.52
CA VAL A 251 -9.70 -18.06 -5.17
C VAL A 251 -9.20 -16.64 -4.96
N ASN A 252 -9.38 -16.11 -3.74
CA ASN A 252 -8.70 -14.91 -3.27
C ASN A 252 -8.44 -15.05 -1.77
N GLN A 253 -7.17 -14.99 -1.41
CA GLN A 253 -6.69 -15.14 -0.06
C GLN A 253 -5.66 -14.07 0.24
N VAL A 254 -5.85 -13.39 1.38
CA VAL A 254 -4.83 -12.58 2.03
C VAL A 254 -4.42 -13.31 3.30
N LEU A 255 -3.12 -13.46 3.51
CA LEU A 255 -2.53 -14.09 4.68
C LEU A 255 -1.61 -13.08 5.38
N SER A 256 -2.04 -12.62 6.55
CA SER A 256 -1.22 -11.72 7.38
C SER A 256 -0.36 -12.53 8.35
N LEU A 257 0.96 -12.46 8.17
CA LEU A 257 1.94 -13.34 8.82
C LEU A 257 2.58 -12.73 10.06
N GLY A 258 2.48 -11.43 10.23
CA GLY A 258 3.13 -10.70 11.32
C GLY A 258 2.40 -9.42 11.65
N GLU A 259 2.95 -8.70 12.62
CA GLU A 259 2.51 -7.34 12.87
C GLU A 259 2.77 -6.51 11.62
N GLN A 260 1.72 -5.84 11.15
CA GLN A 260 1.88 -4.85 10.11
C GLN A 260 2.90 -3.81 10.58
N PRO A 261 3.73 -3.30 9.66
CA PRO A 261 4.60 -2.18 10.00
C PRO A 261 3.72 -1.09 10.62
N TYR A 262 4.18 -0.49 11.72
CA TYR A 262 3.52 0.66 12.35
C TYR A 262 2.25 0.42 13.19
N HIS A 263 1.73 -0.81 13.28
CA HIS A 263 0.61 -1.14 14.17
C HIS A 263 0.96 -0.96 15.67
N ASN A 264 2.26 -0.97 16.00
CA ASN A 264 2.79 -0.83 17.36
C ASN A 264 3.23 0.58 17.75
N MET A 265 2.86 1.61 16.99
CA MET A 265 2.94 2.98 17.49
C MET A 265 1.86 3.21 18.55
N ASN A 266 2.06 2.61 19.71
CA ASN A 266 1.33 2.94 20.90
C ASN A 266 1.57 4.41 21.22
N SER A 267 0.50 5.12 21.55
CA SER A 267 0.42 6.50 22.06
C SER A 267 1.45 6.92 23.13
N THR A 268 2.23 5.98 23.68
CA THR A 268 3.27 6.19 24.69
C THR A 268 4.67 6.42 24.13
N VAL A 269 4.93 6.22 22.82
CA VAL A 269 6.26 6.38 22.21
C VAL A 269 6.53 7.83 21.80
N GLY A 270 6.54 8.76 22.76
CA GLY A 270 6.99 10.15 22.58
C GLY A 270 6.34 10.94 21.43
N PRO A 271 6.77 12.18 21.17
CA PRO A 271 6.38 12.90 19.95
C PRO A 271 6.97 12.16 18.75
N VAL A 272 6.11 11.61 17.90
CA VAL A 272 6.48 11.05 16.60
C VAL A 272 6.99 12.21 15.73
N VAL A 273 8.31 12.32 15.56
CA VAL A 273 8.97 13.38 14.77
C VAL A 273 9.05 13.07 13.28
N ALA A 274 8.68 11.84 12.87
CA ALA A 274 8.65 11.40 11.49
C ALA A 274 7.51 10.41 11.29
N LEU A 275 6.73 10.61 10.22
CA LEU A 275 5.54 9.83 9.94
C LEU A 275 5.93 8.46 9.34
N PRO A 276 5.10 7.43 9.50
CA PRO A 276 5.19 6.22 8.70
C PRO A 276 4.31 6.31 7.47
N THR A 277 4.77 5.76 6.36
CA THR A 277 3.89 5.46 5.23
C THR A 277 3.01 4.28 5.58
N TRP A 278 1.73 4.45 5.34
CA TRP A 278 0.76 3.39 5.33
C TRP A 278 0.93 2.67 3.99
N GLY A 279 1.50 1.45 4.02
CA GLY A 279 1.44 0.54 2.87
C GLY A 279 -0.02 0.27 2.54
N ASP A 280 -0.30 0.10 1.25
CA ASP A 280 -1.63 -0.03 0.66
C ASP A 280 -2.57 -0.89 1.51
N TRP A 281 -3.50 -0.25 2.22
CA TRP A 281 -4.70 -0.90 2.71
C TRP A 281 -5.65 -1.07 1.53
N GLY A 282 -5.23 -1.90 0.59
CA GLY A 282 -6.11 -2.42 -0.44
C GLY A 282 -7.25 -3.13 0.27
N VAL A 283 -8.45 -2.63 0.01
CA VAL A 283 -9.75 -3.07 0.55
C VAL A 283 -10.11 -4.47 -0.02
N GLY A 284 -9.24 -5.45 0.17
CA GLY A 284 -9.61 -6.85 0.23
C GLY A 284 -9.74 -7.13 1.71
N GLY A 285 -10.96 -7.17 2.26
CA GLY A 285 -11.18 -7.46 3.66
C GLY A 285 -10.24 -8.57 4.10
N SER A 286 -9.35 -8.28 5.05
CA SER A 286 -8.51 -9.27 5.69
C SER A 286 -9.46 -10.24 6.37
N TYR A 287 -9.82 -11.30 5.63
CA TYR A 287 -10.48 -12.43 6.22
C TYR A 287 -9.41 -13.03 7.13
N TYR A 288 -9.49 -12.70 8.42
CA TYR A 288 -8.88 -13.47 9.51
C TYR A 288 -9.50 -14.87 9.54
N TRP A 289 -9.42 -15.60 8.43
CA TRP A 289 -9.76 -17.00 8.35
C TRP A 289 -8.47 -17.78 8.51
N PHE A 290 -7.95 -17.74 9.73
CA PHE A 290 -7.04 -18.75 10.19
C PHE A 290 -7.87 -19.93 10.70
N PRO A 291 -7.78 -21.10 10.07
CA PRO A 291 -8.21 -22.32 10.73
C PRO A 291 -7.19 -22.66 11.84
N TRP A 292 -7.52 -22.25 13.07
CA TRP A 292 -7.11 -22.88 14.35
C TRP A 292 -5.64 -22.72 14.82
N ASP A 293 -5.50 -22.21 16.05
CA ASP A 293 -4.38 -22.36 17.01
C ASP A 293 -2.97 -21.90 16.60
N TRP A 294 -2.85 -20.70 16.00
CA TRP A 294 -1.57 -20.03 15.72
C TRP A 294 -0.70 -19.78 16.97
N ALA A 295 -1.32 -19.77 18.16
CA ALA A 295 -0.64 -19.53 19.43
C ALA A 295 0.38 -20.63 19.78
N SER A 296 0.24 -21.84 19.21
CA SER A 296 1.08 -22.98 19.55
C SER A 296 2.42 -23.05 18.78
N GLN A 297 2.48 -22.52 17.55
CA GLN A 297 3.66 -22.59 16.66
C GLN A 297 3.68 -21.41 15.67
N PRO A 298 4.18 -20.22 16.05
CA PRO A 298 4.18 -19.06 15.14
C PRO A 298 5.10 -19.30 13.94
N PHE A 299 4.66 -18.90 12.75
CA PHE A 299 5.52 -18.83 11.57
C PHE A 299 6.58 -17.74 11.80
N ASN A 300 7.86 -18.10 11.65
CA ASN A 300 8.93 -17.09 11.67
C ASN A 300 8.90 -16.33 10.34
N SER A 301 8.28 -15.16 10.33
CA SER A 301 8.15 -14.35 9.13
C SER A 301 9.40 -13.54 8.75
N THR A 302 10.50 -13.66 9.51
CA THR A 302 11.77 -13.02 9.17
C THR A 302 12.66 -13.97 8.38
N PHE A 303 13.06 -13.51 7.20
CA PHE A 303 13.94 -14.21 6.27
C PHE A 303 15.36 -13.66 6.42
N ALA A 304 16.33 -14.57 6.48
CA ALA A 304 17.74 -14.20 6.33
C ALA A 304 18.01 -13.67 4.90
N PRO A 305 19.13 -12.95 4.69
CA PRO A 305 19.53 -12.56 3.34
C PRO A 305 19.59 -13.76 2.40
N HIS A 306 19.01 -13.64 1.20
CA HIS A 306 18.99 -14.68 0.16
C HIS A 306 18.27 -15.98 0.54
N GLU A 307 17.56 -16.02 1.65
CA GLU A 307 16.80 -17.18 2.09
C GLU A 307 15.55 -17.37 1.23
N SER A 308 15.31 -18.62 0.80
CA SER A 308 14.09 -19.03 0.09
C SER A 308 13.32 -20.04 0.93
N ARG A 309 12.00 -19.88 1.01
CA ARG A 309 11.12 -20.81 1.71
C ARG A 309 9.88 -21.10 0.87
N LEU A 310 9.38 -22.34 0.98
CA LEU A 310 8.12 -22.73 0.35
C LEU A 310 6.98 -22.49 1.33
N ILE A 311 6.03 -21.65 0.93
CA ILE A 311 4.86 -21.27 1.71
C ILE A 311 3.62 -21.88 1.06
N ARG A 312 2.91 -22.72 1.80
CA ARG A 312 1.69 -23.39 1.36
C ARG A 312 0.46 -22.62 1.82
N LEU A 313 -0.41 -22.32 0.87
CA LEU A 313 -1.74 -21.74 1.06
C LEU A 313 -2.76 -22.79 0.64
N ASN A 314 -3.53 -23.32 1.58
CA ASN A 314 -4.60 -24.26 1.27
C ASN A 314 -5.86 -23.96 2.07
N ASN A 315 -7.02 -24.07 1.41
CA ASN A 315 -8.31 -23.91 2.06
C ASN A 315 -9.44 -24.45 1.18
N VAL A 316 -10.65 -24.47 1.72
CA VAL A 316 -11.90 -24.67 0.97
C VAL A 316 -12.62 -23.34 0.84
N GLN A 317 -12.92 -22.91 -0.38
CA GLN A 317 -13.62 -21.67 -0.67
C GLN A 317 -14.85 -21.95 -1.54
N GLN A 318 -15.93 -21.20 -1.33
CA GLN A 318 -17.01 -21.16 -2.32
C GLN A 318 -16.48 -20.47 -3.58
N PRO A 319 -16.43 -21.13 -4.74
CA PRO A 319 -15.91 -20.50 -5.95
C PRO A 319 -16.77 -19.29 -6.31
N GLY A 320 -16.13 -18.22 -6.78
CA GLY A 320 -16.85 -17.15 -7.47
C GLY A 320 -17.39 -17.65 -8.81
N SER A 321 -16.52 -18.28 -9.61
CA SER A 321 -16.87 -18.90 -10.89
C SER A 321 -16.00 -20.12 -11.18
N LEU A 322 -16.61 -21.19 -11.74
CA LEU A 322 -15.87 -22.35 -12.25
C LEU A 322 -15.33 -22.13 -13.67
N ALA A 323 -15.73 -21.05 -14.35
CA ALA A 323 -15.32 -20.75 -15.72
C ALA A 323 -13.79 -20.68 -15.87
N ALA A 324 -13.08 -20.21 -14.83
CA ALA A 324 -11.62 -20.20 -14.78
C ALA A 324 -11.02 -21.60 -14.96
N LEU A 325 -11.59 -22.61 -14.29
CA LEU A 325 -11.14 -24.00 -14.40
C LEU A 325 -11.60 -24.67 -15.70
N GLU A 326 -12.84 -24.40 -16.13
CA GLU A 326 -13.41 -24.96 -17.36
C GLU A 326 -12.63 -24.53 -18.62
N SER A 327 -12.05 -23.33 -18.62
CA SER A 327 -11.25 -22.83 -19.73
C SER A 327 -9.89 -23.53 -19.87
N GLY A 328 -9.44 -24.27 -18.85
CA GLY A 328 -8.10 -24.88 -18.79
C GLY A 328 -6.95 -23.88 -18.57
N SER A 329 -7.23 -22.57 -18.66
CA SER A 329 -6.26 -21.50 -18.42
C SER A 329 -6.69 -20.68 -17.21
N ILE A 330 -5.76 -20.51 -16.27
CA ILE A 330 -5.97 -19.66 -15.10
C ILE A 330 -4.86 -18.63 -15.01
N THR A 331 -5.19 -17.42 -14.59
CA THR A 331 -4.20 -16.41 -14.27
C THR A 331 -4.07 -16.32 -12.76
N LEU A 332 -2.85 -16.51 -12.28
CA LEU A 332 -2.50 -16.41 -10.87
C LEU A 332 -1.86 -15.06 -10.60
N TYR A 333 -2.28 -14.44 -9.51
CA TYR A 333 -1.64 -13.28 -8.91
C TYR A 333 -1.12 -13.68 -7.54
N ALA A 334 0.12 -13.32 -7.24
CA ALA A 334 0.70 -13.47 -5.92
C ALA A 334 1.45 -12.19 -5.53
N SER A 335 1.38 -11.78 -4.28
CA SER A 335 2.18 -10.68 -3.75
C SER A 335 2.77 -10.98 -2.38
N ALA A 336 3.91 -10.38 -2.12
CA ALA A 336 4.64 -10.47 -0.86
C ALA A 336 4.99 -9.05 -0.39
N SER A 337 4.42 -8.64 0.72
CA SER A 337 4.66 -7.33 1.34
C SER A 337 5.57 -7.49 2.55
N ASN A 338 6.61 -6.65 2.63
CA ASN A 338 7.70 -6.80 3.58
C ASN A 338 8.21 -5.47 4.15
N TYR A 339 9.03 -5.53 5.19
CA TYR A 339 9.78 -4.40 5.75
C TYR A 339 11.12 -4.87 6.37
N ILE A 340 12.11 -3.97 6.47
CA ILE A 340 13.42 -4.25 7.10
C ILE A 340 13.41 -3.89 8.59
N ILE A 341 12.77 -2.77 8.95
CA ILE A 341 12.88 -2.20 10.31
C ILE A 341 11.50 -1.74 10.79
N ASN A 342 11.04 -2.28 11.93
CA ASN A 342 9.81 -1.83 12.61
C ASN A 342 10.10 -0.97 13.86
N ARG A 343 11.36 -0.56 14.08
CA ARG A 343 11.80 0.22 15.25
C ARG A 343 12.36 1.58 14.83
N PRO A 344 12.17 2.64 15.63
CA PRO A 344 12.73 3.94 15.30
C PRO A 344 14.26 3.93 15.42
N ILE A 345 14.93 4.57 14.47
CA ILE A 345 16.37 4.86 14.53
C ILE A 345 16.50 6.31 15.00
N ASN A 346 17.10 6.52 16.18
CA ASN A 346 17.21 7.85 16.79
C ASN A 346 15.86 8.60 16.89
N GLY A 347 14.78 7.88 17.22
CA GLY A 347 13.44 8.44 17.33
C GLY A 347 12.68 8.63 16.01
N THR A 348 13.29 8.28 14.87
CA THR A 348 12.68 8.40 13.53
C THR A 348 12.31 7.02 12.99
N PHE A 349 11.06 6.85 12.58
CA PHE A 349 10.63 5.69 11.81
C PHE A 349 10.98 5.89 10.33
N LEU A 350 11.55 4.85 9.71
CA LEU A 350 11.83 4.85 8.28
C LEU A 350 10.77 4.04 7.56
N ASN A 351 10.29 4.52 6.41
CA ASN A 351 9.53 3.69 5.49
C ASN A 351 10.46 2.68 4.82
N THR A 352 10.37 1.42 5.23
CA THR A 352 11.07 0.31 4.58
C THR A 352 10.12 -0.65 3.89
N VAL A 353 8.84 -0.27 3.78
CA VAL A 353 7.80 -1.12 3.21
C VAL A 353 8.02 -1.28 1.72
N SER A 354 7.88 -2.51 1.27
CA SER A 354 8.02 -2.90 -0.13
C SER A 354 7.07 -4.05 -0.43
N THR A 355 6.51 -4.04 -1.64
CA THR A 355 5.64 -5.11 -2.12
C THR A 355 6.18 -5.61 -3.45
N THR A 356 6.29 -6.92 -3.60
CA THR A 356 6.61 -7.56 -4.87
C THR A 356 5.44 -8.39 -5.32
N THR A 357 5.15 -8.36 -6.61
CA THR A 357 4.03 -9.08 -7.24
C THR A 357 4.51 -10.02 -8.34
N GLN A 358 3.81 -11.11 -8.53
CA GLN A 358 3.90 -11.98 -9.70
C GLN A 358 2.51 -12.14 -10.31
N ILE A 359 2.44 -12.04 -11.64
CA ILE A 359 1.28 -12.46 -12.43
C ILE A 359 1.76 -13.55 -13.37
N LYS A 360 1.07 -14.70 -13.35
CA LYS A 360 1.46 -15.88 -14.14
C LYS A 360 0.22 -16.53 -14.71
N GLN A 361 0.09 -16.51 -16.04
CA GLN A 361 -0.90 -17.32 -16.73
C GLN A 361 -0.40 -18.76 -16.81
N LEU A 362 -1.24 -19.70 -16.40
CA LEU A 362 -0.93 -21.13 -16.36
C LEU A 362 -1.92 -21.91 -17.21
N GLN A 363 -1.42 -23.01 -17.76
CA GLN A 363 -2.24 -24.10 -18.30
C GLN A 363 -2.26 -25.20 -17.25
N LEU A 364 -3.43 -25.56 -16.75
CA LEU A 364 -3.57 -26.58 -15.73
C LEU A 364 -3.73 -27.96 -16.40
N GLN A 365 -3.01 -28.96 -15.88
CA GLN A 365 -3.25 -30.35 -16.25
C GLN A 365 -4.53 -30.83 -15.56
N GLN A 366 -5.51 -31.26 -16.35
CA GLN A 366 -6.69 -31.94 -15.80
C GLN A 366 -6.32 -33.33 -15.31
N THR A 367 -6.74 -33.66 -14.09
CA THR A 367 -6.57 -34.98 -13.44
C THR A 367 -7.93 -35.59 -13.14
N SER A 368 -7.96 -36.81 -12.61
CA SER A 368 -9.22 -37.42 -12.14
C SER A 368 -9.82 -36.70 -10.92
N GLY A 369 -9.02 -35.94 -10.17
CA GLY A 369 -9.43 -35.24 -8.95
C GLY A 369 -9.70 -33.75 -9.13
N GLY A 370 -9.23 -33.13 -10.21
CA GLY A 370 -9.31 -31.70 -10.44
C GLY A 370 -8.25 -31.20 -11.41
N TYR A 371 -7.59 -30.10 -11.06
CA TYR A 371 -6.65 -29.39 -11.93
C TYR A 371 -5.33 -29.15 -11.22
N LEU A 372 -4.22 -29.40 -11.92
CA LEU A 372 -2.88 -29.38 -11.34
C LEU A 372 -1.91 -28.57 -12.19
N TYR A 373 -1.14 -27.73 -11.51
CA TYR A 373 0.14 -27.20 -11.97
C TYR A 373 1.22 -27.63 -10.98
N ASN A 374 2.26 -28.28 -11.50
CA ASN A 374 3.38 -28.74 -10.70
C ASN A 374 4.69 -28.47 -11.45
N ALA A 375 5.50 -27.56 -10.91
CA ALA A 375 6.82 -27.24 -11.46
C ALA A 375 7.98 -27.68 -10.54
N ILE A 376 7.69 -28.32 -9.40
CA ILE A 376 8.67 -28.53 -8.34
C ILE A 376 8.74 -29.97 -7.81
N LEU A 377 7.63 -30.70 -7.75
CA LEU A 377 7.62 -32.07 -7.24
C LEU A 377 7.89 -33.07 -8.37
N ALA A 378 8.84 -33.97 -8.14
CA ALA A 378 8.93 -35.22 -8.90
C ALA A 378 7.84 -36.21 -8.46
N ASP A 379 7.58 -37.24 -9.28
CA ASP A 379 6.53 -38.24 -9.04
C ASP A 379 6.65 -38.95 -7.67
N ASN A 380 7.88 -39.10 -7.17
CA ASN A 380 8.19 -39.72 -5.89
C ASN A 380 8.36 -38.73 -4.73
N GLN A 381 7.91 -37.48 -4.88
CA GLN A 381 8.02 -36.45 -3.85
C GLN A 381 6.64 -35.96 -3.39
N VAL A 382 6.61 -35.39 -2.18
CA VAL A 382 5.43 -34.76 -1.58
C VAL A 382 5.86 -33.54 -0.77
N PHE A 383 4.92 -32.62 -0.52
CA PHE A 383 5.12 -31.57 0.47
C PHE A 383 4.91 -32.14 1.88
N GLN A 384 5.94 -32.05 2.72
CA GLN A 384 5.84 -32.29 4.14
C GLN A 384 5.72 -30.95 4.87
N GLN A 385 4.63 -30.79 5.61
CA GLN A 385 4.37 -29.60 6.40
C GLN A 385 5.34 -29.51 7.58
N GLY A 386 5.97 -28.35 7.73
CA GLY A 386 6.81 -28.04 8.87
C GLY A 386 5.99 -27.66 10.11
N ASN A 387 6.72 -27.23 11.15
CA ASN A 387 6.15 -26.87 12.45
C ASN A 387 5.11 -25.74 12.40
N SER A 388 5.33 -24.75 11.51
CA SER A 388 4.49 -23.55 11.37
C SER A 388 3.19 -23.75 10.61
N ARG A 389 2.93 -24.96 10.07
CA ARG A 389 1.85 -25.29 9.13
C ARG A 389 1.88 -24.54 7.78
N LEU A 390 2.51 -23.38 7.70
CA LEU A 390 2.64 -22.60 6.47
C LEU A 390 3.85 -23.01 5.65
N GLU A 391 4.97 -23.30 6.31
CA GLU A 391 6.18 -23.71 5.63
C GLU A 391 6.12 -25.20 5.27
N VAL A 392 6.54 -25.54 4.06
CA VAL A 392 6.63 -26.92 3.58
C VAL A 392 8.00 -27.24 3.05
N ASN A 393 8.38 -28.51 3.14
CA ASN A 393 9.59 -29.05 2.51
C ASN A 393 9.21 -30.09 1.47
N VAL A 394 10.01 -30.18 0.40
CA VAL A 394 9.89 -31.27 -0.57
C VAL A 394 10.64 -32.48 0.00
N VAL A 395 9.93 -33.58 0.21
CA VAL A 395 10.52 -34.83 0.72
C VAL A 395 10.14 -36.02 -0.14
N PRO A 396 10.91 -37.11 -0.13
CA PRO A 396 10.49 -38.36 -0.76
C PRO A 396 9.17 -38.84 -0.18
N ARG A 397 8.30 -39.37 -1.04
CA ARG A 397 7.11 -40.10 -0.63
C ARG A 397 7.58 -41.36 0.08
N THR A 398 7.30 -41.49 1.37
CA THR A 398 7.46 -42.77 2.07
C THR A 398 6.50 -43.77 1.44
N GLU A 399 6.99 -44.96 1.07
CA GLU A 399 6.11 -46.01 0.54
C GLU A 399 4.92 -46.22 1.49
N PRO A 400 3.70 -46.35 0.95
CA PRO A 400 2.47 -46.42 1.75
C PRO A 400 2.40 -47.63 2.68
#